data_AF-A0A445C0P6-F1
#
_entry.id   AF-A0A445C0P6-F1
#
_cell.length_a   1.000
_cell.length_b   1.000
_cell.length_c   1.000
_cell.angle_alpha   90.00
_cell.angle_beta   90.00
_cell.angle_gamma   90.00
#
_symmetry.space_group_name_H-M   'P 1'
#
loop_
_entity.id
_entity.type
_entity.pdbx_description
1 polymer ?
#
loop_
_entity_poly.entity_id
_entity_poly.type
_entity_poly.pdbx_seq_one_letter_code
_entity_poly.pdbx_strand_id
1 'polypeptide(L)'
;MTEAKWLNKKYIPTIAEYIQISTLSSAYPFLVTSSYIGMGDMAIEDIFKWVTSKPKIVTASTIICRFMDDIVSNEEREHVTSIIECYMRDYGVSKEEAIQELQKGVTDAWKDINEECLKPTEVPRQFLMNILNMSRFIDVMYKDEDCYTHAEGKMKKCIEALLVDPVPINNIRKDMKPFIYA
;
A
#
# COMPACT_ATOMS: atom_id res chain seq x y z
N MET A 1 6.99 -18.31 -5.30
CA MET A 1 7.69 -19.61 -5.19
C MET A 1 8.57 -19.74 -3.95
N THR A 2 9.31 -18.69 -3.55
CA THR A 2 10.20 -18.76 -2.37
C THR A 2 9.44 -19.00 -1.06
N GLU A 3 8.37 -18.25 -0.79
CA GLU A 3 7.55 -18.42 0.41
C GLU A 3 7.00 -19.85 0.54
N ALA A 4 6.45 -20.40 -0.53
CA ALA A 4 5.99 -21.80 -0.53
C ALA A 4 7.11 -22.80 -0.19
N LYS A 5 8.35 -22.55 -0.63
CA LYS A 5 9.51 -23.38 -0.24
C LYS A 5 9.86 -23.21 1.24
N TRP A 6 9.76 -22.00 1.78
CA TRP A 6 9.99 -21.74 3.20
C TRP A 6 8.97 -22.48 4.07
N LEU A 7 7.69 -22.38 3.72
CA LEU A 7 6.61 -23.11 4.40
C LEU A 7 6.85 -24.63 4.39
N ASN A 8 7.05 -25.21 3.20
CA ASN A 8 7.23 -26.66 3.05
C ASN A 8 8.46 -27.21 3.79
N LYS A 9 9.51 -26.39 3.94
CA LYS A 9 10.74 -26.77 4.64
C LYS A 9 10.75 -26.34 6.11
N LYS A 10 9.70 -25.69 6.60
CA LYS A 10 9.66 -25.02 7.91
C LYS A 10 10.88 -24.12 8.14
N TYR A 11 11.32 -23.48 7.06
CA TYR A 11 12.45 -22.55 7.11
C TYR A 11 11.92 -21.18 7.53
N ILE A 12 12.54 -20.63 8.56
CA ILE A 12 12.20 -19.33 9.11
C ILE A 12 13.23 -18.33 8.53
N PRO A 13 12.84 -17.41 7.62
CA PRO A 13 13.77 -16.48 6.99
C PRO A 13 14.31 -15.46 8.00
N THR A 14 15.46 -14.85 7.73
CA THR A 14 15.87 -13.61 8.41
C THR A 14 14.93 -12.46 8.02
N ILE A 15 14.85 -11.41 8.84
CA ILE A 15 14.04 -10.22 8.51
C ILE A 15 14.42 -9.63 7.15
N ALA A 16 15.71 -9.57 6.82
CA ALA A 16 16.19 -9.05 5.53
C ALA A 16 15.72 -9.92 4.34
N GLU A 17 15.82 -11.25 4.47
CA GLU A 17 15.32 -12.18 3.43
C GLU A 17 13.80 -12.08 3.29
N TYR A 18 13.09 -12.02 4.43
CA TYR A 18 11.64 -11.86 4.43
C TYR A 18 11.25 -10.60 3.68
N ILE A 19 11.79 -9.42 4.02
CA ILE A 19 11.46 -8.15 3.38
C ILE A 19 11.74 -8.20 1.88
N GLN A 20 12.88 -8.77 1.47
CA GLN A 20 13.24 -8.85 0.05
C GLN A 20 12.22 -9.66 -0.77
N ILE A 21 11.70 -10.76 -0.22
CA ILE A 21 10.76 -11.64 -0.91
C ILE A 21 9.32 -11.13 -0.79
N SER A 22 8.91 -10.73 0.42
CA SER A 22 7.54 -10.31 0.74
C SER A 22 7.15 -9.01 0.03
N THR A 23 8.09 -8.09 -0.15
CA THR A 23 7.84 -6.88 -0.94
C THR A 23 7.53 -7.20 -2.40
N LEU A 24 8.14 -8.24 -2.98
CA LEU A 24 7.81 -8.71 -4.33
C LEU A 24 6.50 -9.50 -4.38
N SER A 25 6.26 -10.39 -3.41
CA SER A 25 5.04 -11.22 -3.37
C SER A 25 3.78 -10.44 -3.01
N SER A 26 3.91 -9.26 -2.38
CA SER A 26 2.80 -8.31 -2.15
C SER A 26 2.07 -7.87 -3.41
N ALA A 27 2.64 -8.13 -4.60
CA ALA A 27 2.17 -7.68 -5.90
C ALA A 27 2.11 -6.15 -6.09
N TYR A 28 2.41 -5.34 -5.07
CA TYR A 28 2.26 -3.89 -5.13
C TYR A 28 3.16 -3.21 -6.17
N PRO A 29 4.46 -3.56 -6.32
CA PRO A 29 5.29 -3.02 -7.39
C PRO A 29 4.73 -3.33 -8.79
N PHE A 30 4.14 -4.52 -8.95
CA PHE A 30 3.51 -4.93 -10.20
C PHE A 30 2.24 -4.11 -10.46
N LEU A 31 1.35 -3.97 -9.48
CA LEU A 31 0.12 -3.21 -9.61
C LEU A 31 0.38 -1.73 -9.94
N VAL A 32 1.37 -1.11 -9.28
CA VAL A 32 1.83 0.26 -9.61
C VAL A 32 2.23 0.33 -11.07
N THR A 33 3.11 -0.57 -11.52
CA THR A 33 3.61 -0.59 -12.90
C THR A 33 2.47 -0.80 -13.90
N SER A 34 1.57 -1.76 -13.64
CA SER A 34 0.44 -2.04 -14.52
C SER A 34 -0.58 -0.88 -14.58
N SER A 35 -0.75 -0.13 -13.49
CA SER A 35 -1.69 0.99 -13.45
C SER A 35 -1.33 2.10 -14.45
N TYR A 36 -0.04 2.22 -14.80
CA TYR A 36 0.42 3.24 -15.74
C TYR A 36 -0.05 2.97 -17.18
N ILE A 37 -0.36 1.72 -17.54
CA ILE A 37 -0.89 1.37 -18.86
C ILE A 37 -2.20 2.14 -19.14
N GLY A 38 -3.00 2.42 -18.11
CA GLY A 38 -4.23 3.19 -18.22
C GLY A 38 -4.03 4.71 -18.35
N MET A 39 -2.80 5.22 -18.32
CA MET A 39 -2.51 6.66 -18.34
C MET A 39 -2.31 7.24 -19.76
N GLY A 40 -2.57 6.44 -20.80
CA GLY A 40 -2.55 6.89 -22.20
C GLY A 40 -1.16 7.30 -22.68
N ASP A 41 -1.09 8.34 -23.51
CA ASP A 41 0.14 8.76 -24.21
C ASP A 41 1.30 9.17 -23.29
N MET A 42 1.03 9.45 -22.00
CA MET A 42 2.08 9.75 -21.03
C MET A 42 2.88 8.51 -20.60
N ALA A 43 2.32 7.31 -20.74
CA ALA A 43 2.92 6.06 -20.30
C ALA A 43 3.93 5.54 -21.34
N ILE A 44 5.01 6.30 -21.51
CA ILE A 44 6.11 5.97 -22.43
C ILE A 44 7.13 5.01 -21.79
N GLU A 45 7.99 4.42 -22.61
CA GLU A 45 9.01 3.45 -22.19
C GLU A 45 9.87 3.92 -21.03
N ASP A 46 10.28 5.20 -21.01
CA ASP A 46 11.11 5.75 -19.95
C ASP A 46 10.41 5.79 -18.59
N ILE A 47 9.09 5.93 -18.55
CA ILE A 47 8.31 5.83 -17.31
C ILE A 47 8.33 4.39 -16.79
N PHE A 48 8.22 3.40 -17.67
CA PHE A 48 8.30 2.00 -17.28
C PHE A 48 9.71 1.61 -16.83
N LYS A 49 10.75 2.13 -17.47
CA LYS A 49 12.14 1.98 -17.00
C LYS A 49 12.32 2.61 -15.62
N TRP A 50 11.81 3.82 -15.42
CA TRP A 50 11.87 4.51 -14.13
C TRP A 50 11.18 3.70 -13.03
N VAL A 51 9.92 3.29 -13.22
CA VAL A 51 9.18 2.58 -12.14
C VAL A 51 9.76 1.20 -11.84
N THR A 52 10.25 0.48 -12.86
CA THR A 52 10.85 -0.84 -12.69
C THR A 52 12.27 -0.80 -12.11
N SER A 53 12.94 0.36 -12.16
CA SER A 53 14.18 0.60 -11.40
C SER A 53 13.99 0.63 -9.88
N LYS A 54 12.73 0.55 -9.41
CA LYS A 54 12.31 0.57 -8.00
C LYS A 54 12.77 1.85 -7.28
N PRO A 55 12.31 3.03 -7.73
CA PRO A 55 12.62 4.29 -7.07
C PRO A 55 12.12 4.25 -5.62
N LYS A 56 12.70 5.12 -4.77
CA LYS A 56 12.45 5.13 -3.32
C LYS A 56 10.95 5.15 -2.99
N ILE A 57 10.15 5.92 -3.72
CA ILE A 57 8.69 5.99 -3.55
C ILE A 57 7.96 4.65 -3.81
N VAL A 58 8.40 3.86 -4.79
CA VAL A 58 7.82 2.53 -5.07
C VAL A 58 8.19 1.56 -3.95
N THR A 59 9.46 1.58 -3.52
CA THR A 59 9.93 0.77 -2.39
C THR A 59 9.16 1.11 -1.11
N ALA A 60 9.02 2.40 -0.79
CA ALA A 60 8.26 2.87 0.36
C ALA A 60 6.79 2.47 0.30
N SER A 61 6.11 2.67 -0.84
CA SER A 61 4.71 2.22 -1.01
C SER A 61 4.55 0.71 -0.82
N THR A 62 5.55 -0.07 -1.22
CA THR A 62 5.53 -1.53 -1.07
C THR A 62 5.75 -1.96 0.38
N ILE A 63 6.62 -1.25 1.12
CA ILE A 63 6.80 -1.46 2.57
C ILE A 63 5.51 -1.15 3.32
N ILE A 64 4.82 -0.04 3.00
CA ILE A 64 3.52 0.30 3.61
C ILE A 64 2.52 -0.83 3.35
N CYS A 65 2.38 -1.28 2.10
CA CYS A 65 1.51 -2.40 1.75
C CYS A 65 1.83 -3.66 2.56
N ARG A 66 3.10 -4.05 2.62
CA ARG A 66 3.48 -5.30 3.27
C ARG A 66 3.32 -5.24 4.79
N PHE A 67 3.85 -4.20 5.43
CA PHE A 67 3.82 -4.13 6.89
C PHE A 67 2.41 -3.92 7.43
N MET A 68 1.57 -3.12 6.76
CA MET A 68 0.19 -2.96 7.20
C MET A 68 -0.61 -4.26 7.06
N ASP A 69 -0.44 -4.99 5.96
CA ASP A 69 -1.04 -6.31 5.75
C ASP A 69 -0.59 -7.30 6.84
N ASP A 70 0.72 -7.38 7.12
CA ASP A 70 1.27 -8.31 8.11
C ASP A 70 0.84 -7.96 9.56
N ILE A 71 0.60 -6.68 9.89
CA ILE A 71 0.15 -6.26 11.23
C ILE A 71 -1.26 -6.77 11.55
N VAL A 72 -2.18 -6.68 10.57
CA VAL A 72 -3.61 -6.96 10.80
C VAL A 72 -4.06 -8.34 10.29
N SER A 73 -3.17 -9.06 9.60
CA SER A 73 -3.42 -10.44 9.17
C SER A 73 -3.49 -11.38 10.36
N ASN A 74 -4.52 -12.23 10.39
CA ASN A 74 -4.73 -13.20 11.48
C ASN A 74 -3.88 -14.48 11.27
N GLU A 75 -3.34 -15.02 12.37
CA GLU A 75 -2.46 -16.20 12.41
C GLU A 75 -3.21 -17.54 12.25
N GLU A 76 -4.52 -17.54 12.02
CA GLU A 76 -5.36 -18.75 11.99
C GLU A 76 -5.14 -19.66 10.76
N ARG A 77 -4.30 -19.27 9.81
CA ARG A 77 -3.95 -20.09 8.63
C ARG A 77 -2.52 -20.57 8.72
N GLU A 78 -2.27 -21.82 8.30
CA GLU A 78 -0.90 -22.31 8.09
C GLU A 78 -0.25 -21.46 6.99
N HIS A 79 0.59 -20.52 7.39
CA HIS A 79 1.22 -19.55 6.52
C HIS A 79 2.74 -19.60 6.67
N VAL A 80 3.44 -18.97 5.72
CA VAL A 80 4.86 -18.67 5.91
C VAL A 80 5.01 -17.86 7.20
N THR A 81 6.12 -18.08 7.92
CA THR A 81 6.49 -17.28 9.09
C THR A 81 6.29 -15.79 8.79
N SER A 82 5.48 -15.11 9.59
CA SER A 82 5.23 -13.68 9.47
C SER A 82 6.49 -12.87 9.82
N ILE A 83 6.59 -11.64 9.33
CA ILE A 83 7.69 -10.77 9.73
C ILE A 83 7.69 -10.49 11.24
N ILE A 84 6.52 -10.50 11.89
CA ILE A 84 6.39 -10.34 13.35
C ILE A 84 7.13 -11.48 14.06
N GLU A 85 6.90 -12.73 13.65
CA GLU A 85 7.60 -13.89 14.19
C GLU A 85 9.11 -13.83 13.90
N CYS A 86 9.52 -13.33 12.72
CA CYS A 86 10.93 -13.09 12.42
C CYS A 86 11.55 -12.07 13.39
N TYR A 87 10.87 -10.97 13.71
CA TYR A 87 11.31 -9.97 14.70
C TYR A 87 11.42 -10.55 16.11
N MET A 88 10.38 -11.26 16.56
CA MET A 88 10.37 -11.89 17.88
C MET A 88 11.54 -12.89 18.02
N ARG A 89 11.82 -13.68 16.98
CA ARG A 89 12.95 -14.62 16.98
C ARG A 89 14.30 -13.92 16.95
N ASP A 90 14.50 -12.97 16.04
CA ASP A 90 15.83 -12.38 15.79
C ASP A 90 16.27 -11.43 16.90
N TYR A 91 15.31 -10.76 17.56
CA TYR A 91 15.59 -9.77 18.60
C TYR A 91 15.13 -10.19 20.00
N GLY A 92 14.41 -11.32 20.15
CA GLY A 92 13.91 -11.79 21.44
C GLY A 92 12.85 -10.89 22.07
N VAL A 93 12.11 -10.14 21.23
CA VAL A 93 11.10 -9.16 21.64
C VAL A 93 9.70 -9.77 21.68
N SER A 94 8.79 -9.09 22.38
CA SER A 94 7.35 -9.41 22.36
C SER A 94 6.71 -9.14 21.00
N LYS A 95 5.51 -9.69 20.79
CA LYS A 95 4.71 -9.43 19.59
C LYS A 95 4.35 -7.94 19.48
N GLU A 96 4.03 -7.30 20.60
CA GLU A 96 3.70 -5.88 20.67
C GLU A 96 4.88 -5.00 20.28
N GLU A 97 6.09 -5.31 20.74
CA GLU A 97 7.31 -4.61 20.35
C GLU A 97 7.63 -4.81 18.86
N ALA A 98 7.46 -6.03 18.33
CA ALA A 98 7.61 -6.30 16.90
C ALA A 98 6.62 -5.48 16.05
N ILE A 99 5.35 -5.39 16.47
CA ILE A 99 4.33 -4.56 15.80
C ILE A 99 4.73 -3.08 15.84
N GLN A 100 5.26 -2.58 16.94
CA GLN A 100 5.74 -1.19 17.05
C GLN A 100 6.89 -0.90 16.08
N GLU A 101 7.83 -1.83 15.90
CA GLU A 101 8.90 -1.68 14.91
C GLU A 101 8.36 -1.66 13.46
N LEU A 102 7.37 -2.48 13.13
CA LEU A 102 6.70 -2.41 11.84
C LEU A 102 5.96 -1.08 11.63
N GLN A 103 5.24 -0.58 12.63
CA GLN A 103 4.53 0.71 12.57
C GLN A 103 5.50 1.88 12.37
N LYS A 104 6.69 1.81 12.98
CA LYS A 104 7.78 2.76 12.73
C LYS A 104 8.28 2.65 11.29
N GLY A 105 8.46 1.44 10.77
CA GLY A 105 8.79 1.23 9.35
C GLY A 105 7.76 1.82 8.38
N VAL A 106 6.46 1.68 8.68
CA VAL A 106 5.38 2.34 7.92
C VAL A 106 5.50 3.86 8.01
N THR A 107 5.77 4.41 9.20
CA THR A 107 5.94 5.85 9.40
C THR A 107 7.13 6.40 8.61
N ASP A 108 8.25 5.68 8.58
CA ASP A 108 9.44 6.08 7.83
C ASP A 108 9.20 5.97 6.31
N ALA A 109 8.50 4.94 5.85
CA ALA A 109 8.09 4.82 4.46
C ALA A 109 7.16 5.97 4.02
N TRP A 110 6.26 6.45 4.89
CA TRP A 110 5.45 7.64 4.60
C TRP A 110 6.29 8.91 4.46
N LYS A 111 7.35 9.08 5.26
CA LYS A 111 8.29 10.20 5.12
C LYS A 111 9.01 10.13 3.78
N ASP A 112 9.43 8.94 3.37
CA ASP A 112 10.07 8.72 2.07
C ASP A 112 9.14 9.07 0.90
N ILE A 113 7.86 8.66 0.95
CA ILE A 113 6.88 9.06 -0.08
C ILE A 113 6.72 10.58 -0.13
N ASN A 114 6.64 11.23 1.03
CA ASN A 114 6.49 12.69 1.11
C ASN A 114 7.71 13.41 0.52
N GLU A 115 8.92 12.97 0.86
CA GLU A 115 10.17 13.50 0.31
C GLU A 115 10.20 13.38 -1.22
N GLU A 116 9.91 12.19 -1.75
CA GLU A 116 9.90 11.93 -3.20
C GLU A 116 8.83 12.73 -3.95
N CYS A 117 7.70 13.05 -3.30
CA CYS A 117 6.65 13.89 -3.87
C CYS A 117 6.98 15.38 -3.87
N LEU A 118 7.91 15.84 -3.03
CA LEU A 118 8.27 17.25 -2.87
C LEU A 118 9.55 17.64 -3.62
N LYS A 119 10.45 16.69 -3.87
CA LYS A 119 11.69 16.94 -4.60
C LYS A 119 11.47 16.98 -6.12
N PRO A 120 12.37 17.64 -6.89
CA PRO A 120 12.40 17.48 -8.35
C PRO A 120 12.53 16.01 -8.75
N THR A 121 11.79 15.61 -9.78
CA THR A 121 11.75 14.23 -10.27
C THR A 121 11.85 14.19 -11.79
N GLU A 122 12.30 13.05 -12.31
CA GLU A 122 12.46 12.78 -13.74
C GLU A 122 11.13 12.44 -14.42
N VAL A 123 10.07 12.17 -13.63
CA VAL A 123 8.75 11.77 -14.14
C VAL A 123 7.67 12.82 -13.88
N PRO A 124 6.63 12.89 -14.74
CA PRO A 124 5.47 13.72 -14.47
C PRO A 124 4.82 13.42 -13.11
N ARG A 125 4.33 14.48 -12.46
CA ARG A 125 3.73 14.41 -11.11
C ARG A 125 2.59 13.40 -11.01
N GLN A 126 1.87 13.14 -12.10
CA GLN A 126 0.76 12.19 -12.16
C GLN A 126 1.18 10.76 -11.80
N PHE A 127 2.41 10.35 -12.14
CA PHE A 127 2.94 9.03 -11.79
C PHE A 127 3.25 8.93 -10.29
N LEU A 128 3.82 9.98 -9.70
CA LEU A 128 4.01 10.04 -8.24
C LEU A 128 2.66 10.04 -7.50
N MET A 129 1.69 10.80 -8.00
CA MET A 129 0.34 10.85 -7.42
C MET A 129 -0.38 9.51 -7.50
N ASN A 130 -0.18 8.75 -8.57
CA ASN A 130 -0.70 7.39 -8.67
C ASN A 130 -0.15 6.51 -7.53
N ILE A 131 1.17 6.47 -7.35
CA ILE A 131 1.81 5.69 -6.27
C ILE A 131 1.30 6.16 -4.90
N LEU A 132 1.28 7.47 -4.65
CA LEU A 132 0.78 8.05 -3.40
C LEU A 132 -0.68 7.64 -3.12
N ASN A 133 -1.56 7.70 -4.13
CA ASN A 133 -2.96 7.32 -3.98
C ASN A 133 -3.11 5.82 -3.74
N MET A 134 -2.26 5.00 -4.36
CA MET A 134 -2.17 3.57 -4.06
C MET A 134 -1.74 3.33 -2.62
N SER A 135 -0.74 4.04 -2.09
CA SER A 135 -0.34 3.90 -0.68
C SER A 135 -1.45 4.33 0.29
N ARG A 136 -2.18 5.42 -0.03
CA ARG A 136 -3.35 5.88 0.75
C ARG A 136 -4.48 4.85 0.76
N PHE A 137 -4.70 4.18 -0.38
CA PHE A 137 -5.71 3.15 -0.46
C PHE A 137 -5.37 1.99 0.49
N ILE A 138 -4.13 1.49 0.48
CA ILE A 138 -3.67 0.48 1.45
C ILE A 138 -3.87 0.94 2.88
N ASP A 139 -3.51 2.19 3.20
CA ASP A 139 -3.69 2.73 4.54
C ASP A 139 -5.13 2.64 4.99
N VAL A 140 -6.09 3.00 4.13
CA VAL A 140 -7.52 2.84 4.42
C VAL A 140 -7.90 1.37 4.61
N MET A 141 -7.40 0.49 3.74
CA MET A 141 -7.79 -0.92 3.70
C MET A 141 -7.24 -1.77 4.85
N TYR A 142 -6.09 -1.40 5.41
CA TYR A 142 -5.42 -2.17 6.46
C TYR A 142 -5.26 -1.38 7.77
N LYS A 143 -5.91 -0.22 7.90
CA LYS A 143 -5.77 0.66 9.07
C LYS A 143 -6.01 -0.04 10.40
N ASP A 144 -7.08 -0.84 10.45
CA ASP A 144 -7.62 -1.40 11.68
C ASP A 144 -7.86 -2.92 11.55
N GLU A 145 -8.16 -3.40 10.34
CA GLU A 145 -8.49 -4.79 10.05
C GLU A 145 -8.08 -5.15 8.62
N ASP A 146 -7.91 -6.44 8.34
CA ASP A 146 -7.77 -6.94 6.96
C ASP A 146 -9.12 -6.89 6.24
N CYS A 147 -9.37 -5.76 5.58
CA CYS A 147 -10.58 -5.52 4.83
C CYS A 147 -10.65 -6.27 3.48
N TYR A 148 -9.54 -6.87 3.01
CA TYR A 148 -9.55 -7.70 1.81
C TYR A 148 -10.12 -9.08 2.12
N THR A 149 -9.65 -9.70 3.20
CA THR A 149 -10.19 -11.00 3.64
C THR A 149 -11.59 -10.85 4.25
N HIS A 150 -11.84 -9.76 4.98
CA HIS A 150 -13.12 -9.50 5.68
C HIS A 150 -13.92 -8.37 5.01
N ALA A 151 -14.24 -8.54 3.72
CA ALA A 151 -14.80 -7.48 2.88
C ALA A 151 -16.21 -7.00 3.28
N GLU A 152 -16.96 -7.75 4.10
CA GLU A 152 -18.33 -7.41 4.51
C GLU A 152 -18.40 -6.15 5.40
N GLY A 153 -17.30 -5.78 6.05
CA GLY A 153 -17.20 -4.66 6.97
C GLY A 153 -16.95 -3.32 6.27
N LYS A 154 -15.77 -2.74 6.54
CA LYS A 154 -15.40 -1.40 6.07
C LYS A 154 -15.34 -1.28 4.55
N MET A 155 -14.79 -2.28 3.85
CA MET A 155 -14.67 -2.29 2.39
C MET A 155 -16.04 -2.11 1.71
N LYS A 156 -17.02 -2.96 2.06
CA LYS A 156 -18.38 -2.89 1.50
C LYS A 156 -19.01 -1.52 1.70
N LYS A 157 -18.94 -0.95 2.91
CA LYS A 157 -19.47 0.39 3.20
C LYS A 157 -18.80 1.48 2.38
N CYS A 158 -17.49 1.40 2.17
CA CYS A 158 -16.77 2.33 1.30
C CYS A 158 -17.21 2.20 -0.16
N ILE A 159 -17.38 0.98 -0.68
CA ILE A 159 -17.87 0.74 -2.04
C ILE A 159 -19.29 1.28 -2.22
N GLU A 160 -20.18 1.00 -1.28
CA GLU A 160 -21.56 1.48 -1.30
C GLU A 160 -21.58 3.01 -1.38
N ALA A 161 -20.88 3.68 -0.45
CA ALA A 161 -20.84 5.15 -0.39
C ALA A 161 -20.17 5.83 -1.60
N LEU A 162 -19.20 5.18 -2.27
CA LEU A 162 -18.43 5.78 -3.35
C LEU A 162 -18.96 5.47 -4.75
N LEU A 163 -19.52 4.27 -4.95
CA LEU A 163 -19.82 3.72 -6.27
C LEU A 163 -21.28 3.27 -6.45
N VAL A 164 -22.06 3.13 -5.38
CA VAL A 164 -23.45 2.64 -5.45
C VAL A 164 -24.44 3.74 -5.10
N ASP A 165 -24.23 4.40 -3.96
CA ASP A 165 -25.17 5.38 -3.41
C ASP A 165 -24.85 6.80 -3.91
N PRO A 166 -25.71 7.40 -4.76
CA PRO A 166 -25.48 8.76 -5.22
C PRO A 166 -25.71 9.76 -4.09
N VAL A 167 -24.91 10.82 -4.06
CA VAL A 167 -25.13 11.95 -3.13
C VAL A 167 -26.48 12.60 -3.44
N PRO A 168 -27.42 12.70 -2.48
CA PRO A 168 -28.71 13.32 -2.72
C PRO A 168 -28.59 14.80 -3.12
N ILE A 169 -29.24 15.21 -4.21
CA ILE A 169 -29.14 16.57 -4.79
C ILE A 169 -30.14 17.57 -4.14
N ASN A 170 -30.79 17.21 -3.03
CA ASN A 170 -31.82 18.06 -2.44
C ASN A 170 -31.20 19.24 -1.65
N ASN A 171 -31.20 20.43 -2.30
CA ASN A 171 -30.91 21.79 -1.81
C ASN A 171 -29.51 22.43 -2.02
N ILE A 172 -28.66 21.95 -2.92
CA ILE A 172 -27.41 22.68 -3.24
C ILE A 172 -27.65 23.94 -4.11
N ARG A 173 -28.89 24.15 -4.61
CA ARG A 173 -29.20 25.19 -5.62
C ARG A 173 -30.16 26.30 -5.22
N LYS A 174 -30.37 26.57 -3.92
CA LYS A 174 -31.15 27.77 -3.49
C LYS A 174 -30.29 28.96 -3.06
N ASP A 175 -29.01 28.76 -2.73
CA ASP A 175 -28.20 29.82 -2.10
C ASP A 175 -27.12 30.41 -3.01
N MET A 176 -26.93 29.85 -4.21
CA MET A 176 -25.97 30.40 -5.17
C MET A 176 -26.67 31.42 -6.08
N LYS A 177 -26.65 32.70 -5.68
CA LYS A 177 -27.01 33.81 -6.58
C LYS A 177 -26.14 33.71 -7.84
N PRO A 178 -26.69 33.88 -9.05
CA PRO A 178 -25.89 33.90 -10.26
C PRO A 178 -24.89 35.05 -10.19
N PHE A 179 -23.59 34.74 -10.26
CA PHE A 179 -22.57 35.73 -10.58
C PHE A 179 -22.78 36.15 -12.03
N ILE A 180 -23.54 37.22 -12.21
CA ILE A 180 -23.58 37.97 -13.47
C ILE A 180 -22.31 38.81 -13.48
N TYR A 181 -21.34 38.44 -14.33
CA TYR A 181 -20.23 39.33 -14.67
C TYR A 181 -20.74 40.42 -15.62
N ALA A 182 -20.53 41.67 -15.24
CA ALA A 182 -20.56 42.85 -16.11
C ALA A 182 -19.14 43.12 -16.62
#